data_AF-K1UMU7-F1
#
_entry.id   AF-K1UMU7-F1
#
_cell.length_a   1.000
_cell.length_b   1.000
_cell.length_c   1.000
_cell.angle_alpha   90.00
_cell.angle_beta   90.00
_cell.angle_gamma   90.00
#
_symmetry.space_group_name_H-M   'P 1'
#
loop_
_entity.id
_entity.type
_entity.pdbx_description
1 polymer ?
#
loop_
_entity_poly.entity_id
_entity_poly.type
_entity_poly.pdbx_seq_one_letter_code
_entity_poly.pdbx_strand_id
1 'polypeptide(L)' 'MRNLDFFVNFAGKVQYNTLLGMKIQEVMKLQRKALGITQQDLADMSEIAISTIKKIESGKGNPSLSTVEKIMD' A
#
# COMPACT_ATOMS: atom_id res chain seq x y z
N MET A 1 4.34 -24.01 25.77
CA MET A 1 3.64 -23.57 24.54
C MET A 1 3.80 -22.06 24.46
N ARG A 2 4.53 -21.56 23.46
CA ARG A 2 4.79 -20.12 23.30
C ARG A 2 3.46 -19.42 23.04
N ASN A 3 3.15 -18.46 23.89
CA ASN A 3 1.87 -17.79 24.02
C ASN A 3 1.43 -17.19 22.67
N LEU A 4 0.52 -17.87 21.97
CA LEU A 4 0.01 -17.45 20.66
C LEU A 4 -0.64 -16.07 20.74
N ASP A 5 -1.26 -15.75 21.87
CA ASP A 5 -1.88 -14.45 22.13
C ASP A 5 -0.84 -13.33 22.19
N PHE A 6 0.39 -13.60 22.65
CA PHE A 6 1.48 -12.63 22.59
C PHE A 6 1.88 -12.31 21.14
N PHE A 7 2.00 -13.33 20.28
CA PHE A 7 2.36 -13.14 18.87
C PHE A 7 1.25 -12.44 18.09
N VAL A 8 -0.02 -12.79 18.33
CA VAL A 8 -1.17 -12.14 17.69
C VAL A 8 -1.32 -10.70 18.16
N ASN A 9 -1.16 -10.42 19.46
CA ASN A 9 -1.18 -9.06 19.98
C ASN A 9 0.02 -8.22 19.49
N PHE A 10 1.21 -8.84 19.37
CA PHE A 10 2.38 -8.17 18.83
C PHE A 10 2.21 -7.87 17.33
N ALA A 11 1.77 -8.85 16.54
CA ALA A 11 1.47 -8.67 15.12
C ALA A 11 0.37 -7.62 14.91
N GLY A 12 -0.69 -7.64 15.71
CA GLY A 12 -1.76 -6.65 15.68
C GLY A 12 -1.29 -5.24 16.05
N LYS A 13 -0.42 -5.09 17.06
CA LYS A 13 0.16 -3.78 17.45
C LYS A 13 1.18 -3.27 16.45
N VAL A 14 2.02 -4.14 15.89
CA VAL A 14 2.92 -3.81 14.78
C VAL A 14 2.08 -3.38 13.58
N GLN A 15 1.11 -4.19 13.16
CA GLN A 15 0.21 -3.88 12.05
C GLN A 15 -0.56 -2.58 12.25
N TYR A 16 -1.09 -2.31 13.45
CA TYR A 16 -1.81 -1.06 13.76
C TYR A 16 -0.88 0.16 13.78
N ASN A 17 0.33 0.06 14.35
CA ASN A 17 1.32 1.15 14.30
C ASN A 17 1.89 1.38 12.90
N THR A 18 2.01 0.31 12.11
CA THR A 18 2.33 0.39 10.68
C THR A 18 1.18 1.09 9.95
N LEU A 19 -0.09 0.76 10.21
CA LEU A 19 -1.25 1.40 9.57
C LEU A 19 -1.53 2.85 10.03
N LEU A 20 -1.21 3.23 11.27
CA LEU A 20 -1.40 4.59 11.79
C LEU A 20 -0.24 5.55 11.49
N GLY A 21 0.95 5.04 11.12
CA GLY A 21 2.11 5.85 10.75
C GLY A 21 2.49 5.79 9.27
N MET A 22 1.93 4.84 8.50
CA MET A 22 2.21 4.74 7.07
C MET A 22 1.47 5.82 6.31
N LYS A 23 2.24 6.49 5.44
CA LYS A 23 1.65 7.35 4.42
C LYS A 23 1.03 6.48 3.33
N ILE A 24 -0.03 6.98 2.71
CA ILE A 24 -0.83 6.26 1.71
C ILE A 24 0.03 5.65 0.58
N GLN A 25 1.11 6.32 0.17
CA GLN A 25 2.01 5.78 -0.86
C GLN A 25 2.74 4.49 -0.46
N GLU A 26 3.04 4.31 0.82
CA GLU A 26 3.69 3.09 1.30
C GLU A 26 2.69 1.94 1.27
N VAL A 27 1.43 2.21 1.62
CA VAL A 27 0.34 1.23 1.55
C VAL A 27 0.15 0.73 0.13
N MET A 28 0.02 1.64 -0.84
CA MET A 28 -0.18 1.29 -2.25
C MET A 28 1.00 0.49 -2.80
N LYS A 29 2.23 0.88 -2.45
CA LYS A 29 3.45 0.17 -2.84
C LYS A 29 3.54 -1.23 -2.23
N LEU A 30 3.12 -1.39 -0.98
CA LEU A 30 3.11 -2.69 -0.30
C LEU A 30 2.08 -3.62 -0.94
N GLN A 31 0.87 -3.14 -1.24
CA GLN A 31 -0.14 -3.95 -1.92
C GLN A 31 0.35 -4.41 -3.29
N ARG A 32 0.92 -3.50 -4.10
CA ARG A 32 1.49 -3.86 -5.41
C ARG A 32 2.55 -4.95 -5.29
N LYS A 33 3.44 -4.82 -4.29
CA LYS A 33 4.48 -5.83 -4.02
C LYS A 33 3.89 -7.16 -3.54
N ALA A 34 2.83 -7.12 -2.73
CA ALA A 34 2.13 -8.32 -2.26
C ALA A 34 1.46 -9.09 -3.41
N LEU A 35 0.96 -8.38 -4.43
CA LEU A 35 0.45 -8.97 -5.68
C LEU A 35 1.55 -9.46 -6.63
N GLY A 36 2.82 -9.12 -6.38
CA GLY A 36 3.95 -9.51 -7.22
C GLY A 36 4.00 -8.81 -8.58
N ILE A 37 3.30 -7.68 -8.75
CA ILE A 37 3.18 -6.98 -10.03
C ILE A 37 4.12 -5.76 -10.14
N THR A 38 4.43 -5.36 -11.36
CA THR A 38 5.23 -4.17 -11.66
C THR A 38 4.39 -2.89 -11.52
N GLN A 39 5.06 -1.72 -11.49
CA GLN A 39 4.36 -0.43 -11.52
C GLN A 39 3.58 -0.24 -12.83
N GLN A 40 4.05 -0.83 -13.94
CA GLN A 40 3.38 -0.77 -15.23
C GLN A 40 2.11 -1.60 -15.21
N ASP A 41 2.16 -2.82 -14.67
CA ASP A 41 0.97 -3.66 -14.51
C ASP A 41 -0.09 -2.94 -13.65
N LEU A 42 0.32 -2.30 -12.55
CA LEU A 42 -0.61 -1.53 -11.72
C LEU A 42 -1.22 -0.33 -12.47
N ALA A 43 -0.42 0.35 -13.29
CA ALA A 43 -0.89 1.45 -14.13
C ALA A 43 -1.94 0.98 -15.14
N ASP A 44 -1.68 -0.16 -15.79
CA ASP A 44 -2.57 -0.74 -16.79
C ASP A 44 -3.88 -1.25 -16.16
N MET A 45 -3.80 -1.90 -14.99
CA MET A 45 -4.97 -2.42 -14.27
C MET A 45 -5.88 -1.32 -13.70
N SER A 46 -5.28 -0.22 -13.21
CA SER A 46 -6.03 0.90 -12.60
C SER A 46 -6.44 2.00 -13.59
N GLU A 47 -6.02 1.88 -14.86
CA GLU A 47 -6.15 2.91 -15.88
C GLU A 47 -5.53 4.26 -15.46
N ILE A 48 -4.46 4.22 -14.65
CA ILE A 48 -3.72 5.39 -14.18
C ILE A 48 -2.38 5.44 -14.90
N ALA A 49 -2.00 6.63 -15.39
CA ALA A 49 -0.70 6.80 -16.02
C ALA A 49 0.46 6.33 -15.12
N ILE A 50 1.40 5.57 -15.67
CA ILE A 50 2.60 5.08 -14.97
C ILE A 50 3.39 6.19 -14.26
N SER A 51 3.42 7.40 -14.84
CA SER A 51 4.07 8.56 -14.24
C SER A 51 3.41 8.99 -12.93
N THR A 52 2.08 8.85 -12.81
CA THR A 52 1.31 9.10 -11.61
C THR A 52 1.59 8.05 -10.55
N ILE A 53 1.57 6.75 -10.89
CA ILE A 53 1.95 5.66 -9.98
C ILE A 53 3.35 5.89 -9.41
N LYS A 54 4.34 6.23 -10.26
CA LYS A 54 5.71 6.55 -9.82
C LYS A 54 5.76 7.74 -8.87
N LYS A 55 5.01 8.82 -9.12
CA LYS A 55 4.94 9.99 -8.24
C LYS A 55 4.32 9.62 -6.89
N ILE A 56 3.24 8.86 -6.89
CA ILE A 56 2.59 8.37 -5.66
C ILE A 56 3.59 7.54 -4.86
N GLU A 57 4.12 6.44 -5.40
CA GLU A 57 5.00 5.52 -4.65
C GLU A 57 6.35 6.13 -4.22
N SER A 58 6.76 7.25 -4.82
CA SER A 58 7.95 8.01 -4.40
C SER A 58 7.64 9.11 -3.37
N GLY A 59 6.37 9.26 -2.98
CA GLY A 59 5.90 10.29 -2.04
C GLY A 59 5.90 11.71 -2.63
N LYS A 60 6.06 11.85 -3.95
CA LYS A 60 6.07 13.13 -4.69
C LYS A 60 4.70 13.50 -5.26
N GLY A 61 3.73 12.60 -5.18
CA GLY A 61 2.35 12.80 -5.64
C GLY A 61 1.40 12.92 -4.46
N ASN A 62 0.41 13.80 -4.59
CA ASN A 62 -0.74 13.87 -3.69
C ASN A 62 -1.97 13.37 -4.47
N PRO A 63 -2.24 12.05 -4.47
CA PRO A 63 -3.36 11.50 -5.23
C PRO A 63 -4.71 11.98 -4.67
N SER A 64 -5.70 12.15 -5.53
CA SER A 64 -7.10 12.30 -5.09
C SER A 64 -7.59 10.99 -4.47
N LEU A 65 -8.64 11.07 -3.64
CA LEU A 65 -9.31 9.88 -3.11
C LEU A 65 -9.74 8.93 -4.24
N SER A 66 -10.32 9.46 -5.32
CA SER A 66 -10.71 8.66 -6.50
C SER A 66 -9.54 7.96 -7.19
N THR A 67 -8.34 8.54 -7.17
CA THR A 67 -7.15 7.89 -7.73
C THR A 67 -6.72 6.73 -6.83
N VAL A 68 -6.82 6.91 -5.51
CA VAL A 68 -6.52 5.85 -4.54
C VAL A 68 -7.51 4.71 -4.69
N GLU A 69 -8.82 4.99 -4.79
CA GLU A 69 -9.86 3.98 -4.98
C GLU A 69 -9.60 3.12 -6.23
N LYS A 70 -9.33 3.74 -7.38
CA LYS A 70 -8.98 3.01 -8.62
C LYS A 70 -7.77 2.07 -8.51
N ILE A 71 -6.82 2.40 -7.65
CA ILE A 71 -5.59 1.62 -7.47
C ILE A 71 -5.79 0.50 -6.44
N MET A 72 -6.76 0.68 -5.54
CA MET A 72 -7.00 -0.18 -4.38
C MET A 72 -8.14 -1.18 -4.57
N ASP A 73 -8.99 -1.00 -5.59
CA ASP A 73 -10.00 -1.97 -6.05
C ASP A 73 -9.36 -3.33 -6.41
#